data_AF-A0A182RW59-F1
#
_entry.id   AF-A0A182RW59-F1
#
_cell.length_a   1.000
_cell.length_b   1.000
_cell.length_c   1.000
_cell.angle_alpha   90.00
_cell.angle_beta   90.00
_cell.angle_gamma   90.00
#
_symmetry.space_group_name_H-M   'P 1'
#
loop_
_entity.id
_entity.type
_entity.pdbx_description
1 polymer ?
#
loop_
_entity_poly.entity_id
_entity_poly.type
_entity_poly.pdbx_seq_one_letter_code
_entity_poly.pdbx_strand_id
1 'polypeptide(L)'
;MGWRLIILGIVTLGSLYTLHLLAQDFMKLSKPLFMGSGKRDLGPSLSFNRTATLLDFEAKINWNKMLQSDPLKCAFSLICQLAAGAEPQDSQARIIYEFIAFSVENSKTIPPPLKESFENGLKYNDNLQVKENYKKCYRRYPLCLYSARTMLRFMSLFGNE
;
A
#
# COMPACT_ATOMS: atom_id res chain seq x y z
N MET A 1 -1.92 32.55 -21.06
CA MET A 1 -1.53 31.14 -20.79
C MET A 1 -1.17 30.84 -19.32
N GLY A 2 -1.04 31.83 -18.43
CA GLY A 2 -0.61 31.60 -17.02
C GLY A 2 -1.67 30.96 -16.08
N TRP A 3 -2.97 31.19 -16.31
CA TRP A 3 -4.01 30.67 -15.40
C TRP A 3 -4.07 29.13 -15.37
N ARG A 4 -3.81 28.48 -16.50
CA ARG A 4 -3.76 27.00 -16.59
C ARG A 4 -2.65 26.39 -15.73
N LEU A 5 -1.52 27.09 -15.56
CA LEU A 5 -0.41 26.64 -14.71
C LEU A 5 -0.71 26.79 -13.23
N ILE A 6 -1.45 27.84 -12.84
CA ILE A 6 -1.88 28.06 -11.45
C ILE A 6 -2.88 26.96 -11.03
N ILE A 7 -3.82 26.62 -11.90
CA ILE A 7 -4.79 25.53 -11.64
C ILE A 7 -4.07 24.18 -11.55
N LEU A 8 -3.12 23.90 -12.47
CA LEU A 8 -2.31 22.69 -12.42
C LEU A 8 -1.49 22.59 -11.13
N GLY A 9 -0.91 23.71 -10.68
CA GLY A 9 -0.14 23.78 -9.43
C GLY A 9 -0.99 23.52 -8.18
N ILE A 10 -2.19 24.10 -8.10
CA ILE A 10 -3.11 23.88 -6.98
C ILE A 10 -3.63 22.44 -6.97
N VAL A 11 -3.88 21.85 -8.14
CA VAL A 11 -4.35 20.45 -8.25
C VAL A 11 -3.23 19.46 -7.88
N THR A 12 -1.97 19.70 -8.29
CA THR A 12 -0.85 18.85 -7.87
C THR A 12 -0.54 19.02 -6.39
N LEU A 13 -0.55 20.24 -5.85
CA LEU A 13 -0.37 20.48 -4.41
C LEU A 13 -1.51 19.89 -3.58
N GLY A 14 -2.76 20.03 -4.03
CA GLY A 14 -3.93 19.44 -3.38
C GLY A 14 -3.89 17.91 -3.39
N SER A 15 -3.52 17.30 -4.53
CA SER A 15 -3.34 15.85 -4.64
C SER A 15 -2.18 15.35 -3.78
N LEU A 16 -1.11 16.14 -3.62
CA LEU A 16 0.01 15.81 -2.72
C LEU A 16 -0.45 15.86 -1.26
N TYR A 17 -1.26 16.85 -0.91
CA TYR A 17 -1.76 17.04 0.45
C TYR A 17 -2.74 15.94 0.88
N THR A 18 -3.61 15.48 -0.03
CA THR A 18 -4.49 14.34 0.25
C THR A 18 -3.71 13.03 0.40
N LEU A 19 -2.65 12.84 -0.40
CA LEU A 19 -1.72 11.71 -0.23
C LEU A 19 -0.97 11.78 1.10
N HIS A 20 -0.61 12.98 1.57
CA HIS A 20 0.03 13.20 2.87
C HIS A 20 -0.90 12.81 4.04
N LEU A 21 -2.16 13.23 4.02
CA LEU A 21 -3.14 12.84 5.05
C LEU A 21 -3.36 11.32 5.08
N LEU A 22 -3.39 10.68 3.92
CA LEU A 22 -3.53 9.23 3.81
C LEU A 22 -2.28 8.50 4.33
N ALA A 23 -1.09 9.01 4.02
CA ALA A 23 0.17 8.45 4.49
C ALA A 23 0.32 8.59 6.01
N GLN A 24 -0.06 9.73 6.59
CA GLN A 24 -0.03 9.95 8.05
C GLN A 24 -0.99 9.02 8.79
N ASP A 25 -2.24 8.90 8.34
CA ASP A 25 -3.22 8.00 8.97
C ASP A 25 -2.77 6.53 8.85
N PHE A 26 -2.26 6.12 7.68
CA PHE A 26 -1.71 4.78 7.50
C PHE A 26 -0.52 4.52 8.42
N MET A 27 0.45 5.44 8.50
CA MET A 27 1.67 5.29 9.31
C MET A 27 1.39 5.30 10.82
N LYS A 28 0.40 6.08 11.27
CA LYS A 28 0.04 6.15 12.70
C LYS A 28 -0.70 4.88 13.15
N LEU A 29 -1.56 4.34 12.29
CA LEU A 29 -2.26 3.08 12.55
C LEU A 29 -1.29 1.89 12.46
N SER A 30 -0.27 1.97 11.59
CA SER A 30 0.66 0.89 11.29
C SER A 30 1.71 0.71 12.40
N LYS A 31 2.15 1.79 13.07
CA LYS A 31 3.17 1.79 14.14
C LYS A 31 3.04 0.65 15.19
N PRO A 32 1.88 0.37 15.83
CA PRO A 32 1.75 -0.74 16.80
C PRO A 32 1.84 -2.13 16.16
N LEU A 33 1.54 -2.25 14.87
CA LEU A 33 1.59 -3.50 14.12
C LEU A 33 3.00 -3.81 13.60
N PHE A 34 3.81 -2.77 13.37
CA PHE A 34 5.14 -2.87 12.74
C PHE A 34 6.33 -2.60 13.69
N MET A 35 6.12 -2.08 14.90
CA MET A 35 7.16 -2.06 15.96
C MET A 35 7.42 -3.41 16.63
N GLY A 36 6.57 -4.42 16.40
CA GLY A 36 6.75 -5.78 16.95
C GLY A 36 7.83 -6.62 16.26
N SER A 37 8.44 -6.11 15.19
CA SER A 37 9.51 -6.84 14.45
C SER A 37 10.93 -6.39 14.80
N GLY A 38 11.09 -5.41 15.70
CA GLY A 38 12.39 -4.96 16.20
C GLY A 38 12.60 -5.41 17.64
N LYS A 39 13.51 -6.38 17.82
CA LYS A 39 14.08 -6.81 19.12
C LYS A 39 14.00 -5.73 20.20
N ARG A 40 13.06 -5.87 21.14
CA ARG A 40 13.15 -5.24 22.47
C ARG A 40 12.66 -6.27 23.48
N ASP A 41 13.63 -6.75 24.26
CA ASP A 41 13.42 -7.55 25.46
C ASP A 41 12.39 -6.85 26.35
N LEU A 42 11.29 -7.53 26.66
CA LEU A 42 10.41 -7.27 27.81
C LEU A 42 9.40 -8.41 27.94
N GLY A 43 9.72 -9.38 28.82
CA GLY A 43 8.75 -10.09 29.65
C GLY A 43 8.04 -11.33 29.05
N PRO A 44 7.98 -12.45 29.80
CA PRO A 44 7.24 -13.64 29.41
C PRO A 44 5.75 -13.49 29.79
N SER A 45 4.87 -13.15 28.86
CA SER A 45 3.43 -13.45 28.96
C SER A 45 2.66 -12.99 27.72
N LEU A 46 1.66 -13.80 27.39
CA LEU A 46 0.68 -13.68 26.30
C LEU A 46 1.21 -14.01 24.89
N SER A 47 0.70 -15.13 24.39
CA SER A 47 0.45 -15.40 22.98
C SER A 47 -0.05 -14.13 22.27
N PHE A 48 0.87 -13.40 21.64
CA PHE A 48 0.53 -12.27 20.79
C PHE A 48 -0.26 -12.81 19.60
N ASN A 49 -1.59 -12.70 19.67
CA ASN A 49 -2.48 -13.14 18.61
C ASN A 49 -2.40 -12.13 17.47
N ARG A 50 -1.36 -12.26 16.63
CA ARG A 50 -1.06 -11.40 15.47
C ARG A 50 -2.29 -11.23 14.56
N THR A 51 -3.13 -12.25 14.48
CA THR A 51 -4.39 -12.26 13.74
C THR A 51 -5.40 -11.26 14.31
N ALA A 52 -5.54 -11.20 15.65
CA ALA A 52 -6.45 -10.27 16.30
C ALA A 52 -6.00 -8.81 16.16
N THR A 53 -4.69 -8.54 16.19
CA THR A 53 -4.16 -7.19 16.00
C THR A 53 -4.26 -6.72 14.54
N LEU A 54 -4.08 -7.63 13.57
CA LEU A 54 -4.33 -7.36 12.16
C LEU A 54 -5.80 -7.06 11.86
N LEU A 55 -6.72 -7.83 12.45
CA LEU A 55 -8.16 -7.58 12.31
C LEU A 55 -8.59 -6.27 12.97
N ASP A 56 -8.05 -5.93 14.15
CA ASP A 56 -8.32 -4.65 14.81
C ASP A 56 -7.77 -3.46 14.02
N PHE A 57 -6.59 -3.60 13.43
CA PHE A 57 -6.01 -2.58 12.55
C PHE A 57 -6.82 -2.43 11.26
N GLU A 58 -7.23 -3.53 10.63
CA GLU A 58 -8.07 -3.49 9.44
C GLU A 58 -9.44 -2.86 9.72
N ALA A 59 -10.04 -3.14 10.88
CA ALA A 59 -11.30 -2.52 11.29
C ALA A 59 -11.21 -0.99 11.39
N LYS A 60 -10.01 -0.45 11.64
CA LYS A 60 -9.73 0.99 11.67
C LYS A 60 -9.50 1.59 10.28
N ILE A 61 -9.26 0.76 9.26
CA ILE A 61 -9.06 1.22 7.88
C ILE A 61 -10.40 1.46 7.20
N ASN A 62 -10.67 2.72 6.88
CA ASN A 62 -11.76 3.06 5.97
C ASN A 62 -11.27 2.96 4.52
N TRP A 63 -11.38 1.76 3.95
CA TRP A 63 -10.94 1.46 2.58
C TRP A 63 -11.53 2.42 1.54
N ASN A 64 -12.81 2.79 1.68
CA ASN A 64 -13.47 3.70 0.73
C ASN A 64 -12.84 5.09 0.78
N LYS A 65 -12.58 5.61 1.98
CA LYS A 65 -11.91 6.91 2.15
C LYS A 65 -10.47 6.88 1.62
N MET A 66 -9.75 5.79 1.88
CA MET A 66 -8.39 5.58 1.39
C MET A 66 -8.36 5.57 -0.14
N LEU A 67 -9.23 4.78 -0.78
CA LEU A 67 -9.25 4.64 -2.24
C LEU A 67 -9.81 5.87 -2.95
N GLN A 68 -10.72 6.63 -2.33
CA GLN A 68 -11.17 7.92 -2.87
C GLN A 68 -10.07 8.97 -2.92
N SER A 69 -9.10 8.88 -2.01
CA SER A 69 -7.96 9.79 -1.96
C SER A 69 -6.88 9.45 -3.00
N ASP A 70 -7.05 8.36 -3.75
CA ASP A 70 -6.17 7.89 -4.83
C ASP A 70 -6.88 7.95 -6.19
N PRO A 71 -7.05 9.14 -6.78
CA PRO A 71 -7.74 9.30 -8.06
C PRO A 71 -7.00 8.64 -9.23
N LEU A 72 -5.67 8.44 -9.10
CA LEU A 72 -4.82 7.84 -10.13
C LEU A 72 -4.73 6.31 -10.03
N LYS A 73 -5.38 5.70 -9.02
CA LYS A 73 -5.37 4.24 -8.79
C LYS A 73 -3.96 3.70 -8.53
N CYS A 74 -3.07 4.53 -7.97
CA CYS A 74 -1.71 4.14 -7.63
C CYS A 74 -1.62 3.12 -6.49
N ALA A 75 -2.55 3.09 -5.54
CA ALA A 75 -2.64 2.07 -4.51
C ALA A 75 -2.94 0.69 -5.12
N PHE A 76 -3.87 0.63 -6.08
CA PHE A 76 -4.16 -0.60 -6.83
C PHE A 76 -2.95 -1.05 -7.66
N SER A 77 -2.28 -0.10 -8.32
CA SER A 77 -1.05 -0.37 -9.07
C SER A 77 0.06 -0.90 -8.17
N LEU A 78 0.26 -0.31 -6.99
CA LEU A 78 1.23 -0.76 -6.00
C LEU A 78 0.97 -2.20 -5.60
N ILE A 79 -0.27 -2.50 -5.20
CA ILE A 79 -0.66 -3.84 -4.74
C ILE A 79 -0.46 -4.89 -5.84
N CYS A 80 -0.84 -4.56 -7.08
CA CYS A 80 -0.57 -5.42 -8.23
C CYS A 80 0.94 -5.63 -8.41
N GLN A 81 1.75 -4.57 -8.35
CA GLN A 81 3.20 -4.66 -8.54
C GLN A 81 3.86 -5.51 -7.45
N LEU A 82 3.47 -5.32 -6.19
CA LEU A 82 3.98 -6.09 -5.05
C LEU A 82 3.61 -7.57 -5.16
N ALA A 83 2.34 -7.88 -5.47
CA ALA A 83 1.90 -9.25 -5.68
C ALA A 83 2.56 -9.91 -6.92
N ALA A 84 2.93 -9.11 -7.93
CA ALA A 84 3.71 -9.54 -9.09
C ALA A 84 5.23 -9.66 -8.81
N GLY A 85 5.66 -9.50 -7.55
CA GLY A 85 7.05 -9.69 -7.13
C GLY A 85 7.95 -8.45 -7.23
N ALA A 86 7.40 -7.24 -7.29
CA ALA A 86 8.20 -6.02 -7.24
C ALA A 86 8.79 -5.78 -5.84
N GLU A 87 10.02 -5.27 -5.80
CA GLU A 87 10.75 -4.87 -4.57
C GLU A 87 10.81 -5.95 -3.46
N PRO A 88 11.23 -7.21 -3.76
CA PRO A 88 11.24 -8.30 -2.77
C PRO A 88 12.26 -8.11 -1.63
N GLN A 89 13.21 -7.18 -1.81
CA GLN A 89 14.24 -6.86 -0.80
C GLN A 89 13.81 -5.74 0.15
N ASP A 90 12.72 -5.04 -0.16
CA ASP A 90 12.24 -3.92 0.65
C ASP A 90 11.34 -4.44 1.79
N SER A 91 11.65 -4.05 3.02
CA SER A 91 10.91 -4.53 4.20
C SER A 91 9.49 -3.95 4.27
N GLN A 92 9.28 -2.72 3.79
CA GLN A 92 7.96 -2.10 3.75
C GLN A 92 7.08 -2.73 2.67
N ALA A 93 7.66 -3.04 1.51
CA ALA A 93 7.00 -3.77 0.43
C ALA A 93 6.44 -5.11 0.93
N ARG A 94 7.28 -5.88 1.64
CA ARG A 94 6.90 -7.18 2.21
C ARG A 94 5.79 -7.04 3.25
N ILE A 95 5.88 -6.03 4.11
CA ILE A 95 4.87 -5.72 5.11
C ILE A 95 3.50 -5.44 4.46
N ILE A 96 3.48 -4.56 3.45
CA ILE A 96 2.25 -4.20 2.74
C ILE A 96 1.67 -5.43 2.05
N TYR A 97 2.51 -6.24 1.41
CA TYR A 97 2.09 -7.50 0.80
C TYR A 97 1.45 -8.46 1.81
N GLU A 98 2.11 -8.73 2.95
CA GLU A 98 1.61 -9.64 3.98
C GLU A 98 0.27 -9.15 4.57
N PHE A 99 0.15 -7.84 4.81
CA PHE A 99 -1.10 -7.24 5.28
C PHE A 99 -2.24 -7.41 4.27
N ILE A 100 -2.00 -7.09 3.00
CA ILE A 100 -3.03 -7.21 1.96
C ILE A 100 -3.41 -8.66 1.70
N ALA A 101 -2.43 -9.58 1.67
CA ALA A 101 -2.69 -11.02 1.57
C ALA A 101 -3.60 -11.50 2.70
N PHE A 102 -3.29 -11.11 3.94
CA PHE A 102 -4.11 -11.42 5.10
C PHE A 102 -5.54 -10.88 4.98
N SER A 103 -5.70 -9.60 4.61
CA SER A 103 -7.01 -8.96 4.47
C SER A 103 -7.83 -9.55 3.31
N VAL A 104 -7.20 -9.93 2.19
CA VAL A 104 -7.90 -10.59 1.07
C VAL A 104 -8.46 -11.96 1.48
N GLU A 105 -7.73 -12.71 2.30
CA GLU A 105 -8.10 -14.05 2.74
C GLU A 105 -9.12 -14.06 3.89
N ASN A 106 -8.98 -13.14 4.85
CA ASN A 106 -9.67 -13.21 6.12
C ASN A 106 -10.80 -12.18 6.27
N SER A 107 -10.79 -11.12 5.47
CA SER A 107 -11.72 -10.01 5.66
C SER A 107 -12.79 -9.91 4.60
N LYS A 108 -14.00 -9.55 5.05
CA LYS A 108 -15.16 -9.24 4.20
C LYS A 108 -15.25 -7.76 3.86
N THR A 109 -14.46 -6.89 4.48
CA THR A 109 -14.55 -5.43 4.31
C THR A 109 -13.68 -4.91 3.17
N ILE A 110 -12.82 -5.77 2.61
CA ILE A 110 -11.91 -5.39 1.53
C ILE A 110 -12.70 -5.08 0.24
N PRO A 111 -12.45 -3.94 -0.41
CA PRO A 111 -13.14 -3.59 -1.65
C PRO A 111 -12.82 -4.59 -2.77
N PRO A 112 -13.83 -4.99 -3.56
CA PRO A 112 -13.63 -5.85 -4.74
C PRO A 112 -12.51 -5.41 -5.69
N PRO A 113 -12.36 -4.12 -6.07
CA PRO A 113 -11.27 -3.71 -6.97
C PRO A 113 -9.89 -3.89 -6.35
N LEU A 114 -9.76 -3.85 -5.02
CA LEU A 114 -8.49 -4.06 -4.33
C LEU A 114 -8.08 -5.52 -4.41
N LYS A 115 -9.02 -6.41 -4.09
CA LYS A 115 -8.86 -7.86 -4.23
C LYS A 115 -8.50 -8.25 -5.65
N GLU A 116 -9.20 -7.72 -6.65
CA GLU A 116 -8.92 -7.98 -8.06
C GLU A 116 -7.50 -7.53 -8.45
N SER A 117 -7.04 -6.39 -7.95
CA SER A 117 -5.69 -5.87 -8.20
C SER A 117 -4.62 -6.81 -7.65
N PHE A 118 -4.83 -7.34 -6.44
CA PHE A 118 -3.94 -8.31 -5.81
C PHE A 118 -3.89 -9.64 -6.57
N GLU A 119 -5.06 -10.20 -6.89
CA GLU A 119 -5.16 -11.46 -7.65
C GLU A 119 -4.52 -11.36 -9.05
N ASN A 120 -4.66 -10.22 -9.72
CA ASN A 120 -4.00 -9.98 -11.00
C ASN A 120 -2.48 -9.94 -10.87
N GLY A 121 -1.97 -9.32 -9.80
CA GLY A 121 -0.54 -9.34 -9.50
C GLY A 121 -0.02 -10.76 -9.28
N LEU A 122 -0.75 -11.58 -8.51
CA LEU A 122 -0.41 -12.99 -8.31
C LEU A 122 -0.33 -13.77 -9.64
N LYS A 123 -1.32 -13.60 -10.52
CA LYS A 123 -1.31 -14.20 -11.88
C LYS A 123 -0.11 -13.75 -12.72
N TYR A 124 0.36 -12.52 -12.53
CA TYR A 124 1.56 -12.05 -13.23
C TYR A 124 2.83 -12.66 -12.67
N ASN A 125 2.83 -13.11 -11.42
CA ASN A 125 3.95 -13.78 -10.76
C ASN A 125 4.12 -15.26 -11.12
N ASP A 126 3.19 -15.86 -11.90
CA ASP A 126 3.21 -17.28 -12.27
C ASP A 126 4.50 -17.75 -12.99
N ASN A 127 5.29 -16.82 -13.54
CA ASN A 127 6.60 -17.11 -14.14
C ASN A 127 7.74 -16.45 -13.36
N LEU A 128 8.24 -17.14 -12.32
CA LEU A 128 9.35 -16.75 -11.44
C LEU A 128 10.66 -16.36 -12.17
N GLN A 129 10.80 -16.68 -13.45
CA GLN A 129 12.01 -16.37 -14.23
C GLN A 129 12.03 -14.95 -14.81
N VAL A 130 10.89 -14.26 -14.89
CA VAL A 130 10.81 -12.93 -15.52
C VAL A 130 10.75 -11.84 -14.46
N LYS A 131 11.90 -11.21 -14.18
CA LYS A 131 12.07 -10.14 -13.18
C LYS A 131 11.21 -8.88 -13.40
N GLU A 132 10.52 -8.77 -14.53
CA GLU A 132 9.76 -7.58 -14.92
C GLU A 132 8.26 -7.82 -15.09
N ASN A 133 7.73 -8.92 -14.54
CA ASN A 133 6.29 -9.24 -14.62
C ASN A 133 5.39 -8.15 -14.02
N TYR A 134 5.88 -7.43 -13.00
CA TYR A 134 5.20 -6.27 -12.42
C TYR A 134 4.90 -5.16 -13.45
N LYS A 135 5.62 -5.11 -14.59
CA LYS A 135 5.34 -4.12 -15.65
C LYS A 135 3.95 -4.31 -16.28
N LYS A 136 3.36 -5.50 -16.19
CA LYS A 136 1.98 -5.76 -16.65
C LYS A 136 0.96 -4.96 -15.84
N CYS A 137 1.26 -4.62 -14.58
CA CYS A 137 0.41 -3.77 -13.75
C CYS A 137 0.29 -2.34 -14.30
N TYR A 138 1.33 -1.78 -14.93
CA TYR A 138 1.25 -0.45 -15.55
C TYR A 138 0.23 -0.40 -16.69
N ARG A 139 0.08 -1.51 -17.44
CA ARG A 139 -0.93 -1.58 -18.52
C ARG A 139 -2.35 -1.56 -17.97
N ARG A 140 -2.56 -2.13 -16.78
CA ARG A 140 -3.88 -2.16 -16.13
C ARG A 140 -4.21 -0.86 -15.39
N TYR A 141 -3.20 -0.17 -14.87
CA TYR A 141 -3.34 1.12 -14.18
C TYR A 141 -2.54 2.21 -14.91
N PRO A 142 -2.94 2.61 -16.13
CA PRO A 142 -2.15 3.49 -16.99
C PRO A 142 -2.00 4.91 -16.45
N LEU A 143 -2.89 5.34 -15.56
CA LEU A 143 -2.85 6.67 -14.94
C LEU A 143 -1.76 6.77 -13.86
N CYS A 144 -1.31 5.64 -13.32
CA CYS A 144 -0.27 5.64 -12.31
C CYS A 144 1.12 5.45 -12.93
N LEU A 145 1.89 6.52 -12.96
CA LEU A 145 3.23 6.56 -13.58
C LEU A 145 4.35 6.05 -12.65
N TYR A 146 4.04 5.83 -11.37
CA TYR A 146 5.06 5.51 -10.37
C TYR A 146 5.32 4.01 -10.27
N SER A 147 6.58 3.66 -10.05
CA SER A 147 6.97 2.30 -9.68
C SER A 147 6.72 2.05 -8.20
N ALA A 148 6.58 0.78 -7.81
CA ALA A 148 6.48 0.37 -6.41
C ALA A 148 7.60 0.98 -5.57
N ARG A 149 8.85 0.97 -6.07
CA ARG A 149 10.00 1.61 -5.42
C ARG A 149 9.77 3.09 -5.14
N THR A 150 9.26 3.83 -6.13
CA THR A 150 9.00 5.27 -6.01
C THR A 150 7.90 5.54 -4.99
N MET A 151 6.81 4.76 -5.02
CA MET A 151 5.71 4.90 -4.07
C MET A 151 6.16 4.60 -2.64
N LEU A 152 6.90 3.51 -2.43
CA LEU A 152 7.44 3.14 -1.11
C LEU A 152 8.38 4.22 -0.56
N ARG A 153 9.24 4.81 -1.41
CA ARG A 153 10.07 5.96 -1.02
C ARG A 153 9.25 7.18 -0.63
N PHE A 154 8.16 7.48 -1.34
CA PHE A 154 7.29 8.57 -0.92
C PHE A 154 6.65 8.25 0.44
N MET A 155 6.13 7.03 0.63
CA MET A 155 5.55 6.61 1.91
C MET A 155 6.54 6.70 3.07
N SER A 156 7.81 6.34 2.86
CA SER A 156 8.84 6.41 3.91
C SER A 156 9.24 7.86 4.26
N LEU A 157 9.26 8.76 3.28
CA LEU A 157 9.50 10.19 3.52
C LEU A 157 8.41 10.82 4.38
N PHE A 158 7.15 10.46 4.15
CA PHE A 158 6.00 11.02 4.88
C PHE A 158 5.63 10.26 6.16
N GLY A 159 6.31 9.15 6.45
CA GLY A 159 6.04 8.33 7.64
C GLY A 159 6.91 8.60 8.86
N ASN A 160 7.96 9.42 8.70
CA ASN A 160 8.90 9.80 9.75
C ASN A 160 8.58 11.15 10.43
N GLU A 161 7.46 11.79 10.09
CA GLU A 161 6.88 12.90 10.85
C GLU A 161 5.91 12.42 11.96
#